data_AF-A0A0E0K5K9-F1
#
_entry.id   AF-A0A0E0K5K9-F1
#
_cell.length_a   1.000
_cell.length_b   1.000
_cell.length_c   1.000
_cell.angle_alpha   90.00
_cell.angle_beta   90.00
_cell.angle_gamma   90.00
#
_symmetry.space_group_name_H-M   'P 1'
#
loop_
_entity.id
_entity.type
_entity.pdbx_description
1 polymer ?
#
loop_
_entity_poly.entity_id
_entity_poly.type
_entity_poly.pdbx_seq_one_letter_code
_entity_poly.pdbx_strand_id
1 'polypeptide(L)'
;MAKKKERAVNVSGKPRHSLDVNRANDKKGAGGGAGGSGGGRSAATVRRLKMYKQRPLRDRGGKILKHDLQSKELPNTRIEPDRRWFGNTRVVNQKELEFFREELQSRLSNNYNVILKERKLPLSLLQDHQKQARAHLLDTEPFEHAFGPKGKRKRPKLMALDYESLLKKADDSQGAFEDKHATAKLLKEEEEDGLRDLVRHTMFEKGQSKRIWGELYKVIDSSDVVVQVLDARDPMGTRCYHLEKHLKENAKHKHLVFLLNKCDLVPAWATKGWLRTLSRDYPTLAFHASINSSFGKGSLLSVLRQFARLKSDKQAISVGFVGYPNVGKSSVINTLRSKSVCKVAPIPGETKVWQYITLTKRIFLIDCPGVVYQNNDSETDIVLKGVVRVTNLEDASEHIGEVLRRVKKEHLQRAYKIEDWVDDNDFLVQLSKTTGKLLRGGEPDLTTTAKMVLHDWQRGKIPFFVPPPQQGEDGPSETIEPVEKSDEEGVSSDRTAAAMKAIAGIISSQQQMNVPCQKEFGVTNEDIEGAEQSE
;
A
#
# COMPACT_ATOMS: atom_id res chain seq x y z
N MET A 1 -15.55 -21.64 21.18
CA MET A 1 -15.37 -20.17 21.14
C MET A 1 -16.50 -19.52 21.93
N ALA A 2 -16.23 -19.10 23.17
CA ALA A 2 -17.24 -18.43 23.99
C ALA A 2 -17.52 -17.03 23.43
N LYS A 3 -18.79 -16.73 23.14
CA LYS A 3 -19.27 -15.35 22.97
C LYS A 3 -18.84 -14.58 24.22
N LYS A 4 -17.81 -13.72 24.12
CA LYS A 4 -17.45 -12.80 25.20
C LYS A 4 -18.69 -11.91 25.44
N LYS A 5 -19.49 -12.25 26.46
CA LYS A 5 -20.49 -11.36 27.04
C LYS A 5 -19.73 -10.12 27.49
N GLU A 6 -20.01 -8.98 26.88
CA GLU A 6 -19.50 -7.70 27.37
C GLU A 6 -19.85 -7.57 28.86
N ARG A 7 -18.87 -7.19 29.70
CA ARG A 7 -19.09 -6.99 31.13
C ARG A 7 -20.20 -5.96 31.34
N ALA A 8 -21.23 -6.32 32.09
CA ALA A 8 -22.21 -5.38 32.60
C ALA A 8 -21.49 -4.49 33.62
N VAL A 9 -21.44 -3.18 33.34
CA VAL A 9 -21.03 -2.19 34.33
C VAL A 9 -22.30 -1.73 35.01
N ASN A 10 -22.46 -2.09 36.28
CA ASN A 10 -23.54 -1.61 37.12
C ASN A 10 -23.28 -0.13 37.44
N VAL A 11 -23.71 0.76 36.55
CA VAL A 11 -23.89 2.17 36.91
C VAL A 11 -25.24 2.22 37.62
N SER A 12 -25.23 2.44 38.93
CA SER A 12 -26.42 2.47 39.77
C SER A 12 -27.38 3.60 39.34
N GLY A 13 -28.69 3.34 39.40
CA GLY A 13 -29.75 4.32 39.19
C GLY A 13 -30.77 3.95 38.09
N LYS A 14 -32.05 4.21 38.38
CA LYS A 14 -33.17 4.03 37.43
C LYS A 14 -32.98 4.96 36.21
N PRO A 15 -33.22 4.49 34.97
CA PRO A 15 -33.04 5.31 33.77
C PRO A 15 -34.00 6.50 33.76
N ARG A 16 -33.48 7.72 33.62
CA ARG A 16 -34.27 8.97 33.69
C ARG A 16 -34.81 9.45 32.33
N HIS A 17 -34.18 9.06 31.22
CA HIS A 17 -34.60 9.46 29.87
C HIS A 17 -34.18 8.48 28.77
N SER A 18 -34.66 8.69 27.54
CA SER A 18 -34.44 7.80 26.38
C SER A 18 -32.97 7.61 25.96
N LEU A 19 -32.07 8.52 26.33
CA LEU A 19 -30.62 8.47 26.08
C LEU A 19 -29.80 8.02 27.31
N ASP A 20 -30.43 7.33 28.27
CA ASP A 20 -29.76 6.93 29.51
C ASP A 20 -28.91 5.66 29.29
N VAL A 21 -27.72 5.64 29.90
CA VAL A 21 -26.77 4.52 29.86
C VAL A 21 -27.29 3.36 30.70
N ASN A 22 -28.12 3.64 31.70
CA ASN A 22 -28.65 2.66 32.65
C ASN A 22 -29.90 1.92 32.15
N ARG A 23 -30.31 2.13 30.89
CA ARG A 23 -31.48 1.46 30.32
C ARG A 23 -31.18 -0.01 30.04
N ALA A 24 -32.05 -0.92 30.48
CA ALA A 24 -31.98 -2.33 30.08
C ALA A 24 -32.13 -2.47 28.56
N ASN A 25 -31.35 -3.39 27.95
CA ASN A 25 -31.49 -3.74 26.54
C ASN A 25 -32.77 -4.57 26.35
N ASP A 26 -33.95 -3.96 26.44
CA ASP A 26 -35.19 -4.69 26.22
C ASP A 26 -35.35 -5.04 24.74
N LYS A 27 -35.24 -6.34 24.45
CA LYS A 27 -35.70 -6.98 23.21
C LYS A 27 -37.09 -7.64 23.37
N LYS A 28 -37.79 -7.39 24.47
CA LYS A 28 -39.16 -7.89 24.67
C LYS A 28 -40.17 -6.76 24.47
N GLY A 29 -40.55 -6.58 23.22
CA GLY A 29 -41.77 -5.89 22.81
C GLY A 29 -42.50 -6.78 21.81
N ALA A 30 -42.91 -7.98 22.25
CA ALA A 30 -43.91 -8.77 21.55
C ALA A 30 -45.19 -8.71 22.40
N GLY A 31 -46.08 -7.82 22.00
CA GLY A 31 -47.38 -7.56 22.61
C GLY A 31 -48.06 -6.47 21.79
N GLY A 32 -48.99 -6.89 20.93
CA GLY A 32 -49.62 -6.17 19.81
C GLY A 32 -49.92 -4.67 19.99
N GLY A 33 -49.68 -3.92 18.92
CA GLY A 33 -50.15 -2.54 18.76
C GLY A 33 -49.55 -1.91 17.51
N ALA A 34 -50.36 -1.71 16.48
CA ALA A 34 -49.98 -1.16 15.19
C ALA A 34 -49.45 0.29 15.29
N GLY A 35 -48.42 0.60 14.48
CA GLY A 35 -48.10 1.97 14.07
C GLY A 35 -47.28 2.83 15.04
N GLY A 36 -45.98 2.54 15.19
CA GLY A 36 -45.05 3.47 15.83
C GLY A 36 -43.70 2.85 16.20
N SER A 37 -42.68 3.06 15.35
CA SER A 37 -41.29 2.60 15.57
C SER A 37 -40.62 3.33 16.76
N GLY A 38 -40.93 2.93 17.99
CA GLY A 38 -40.28 3.39 19.23
C GLY A 38 -39.04 2.58 19.64
N GLY A 39 -38.22 2.13 18.69
CA GLY A 39 -37.02 1.35 18.98
C GLY A 39 -35.86 2.19 19.53
N GLY A 40 -35.77 2.34 20.85
CA GLY A 40 -34.68 3.06 21.52
C GLY A 40 -33.28 2.46 21.28
N ARG A 41 -32.22 3.27 21.43
CA ARG A 41 -30.82 2.82 21.33
C ARG A 41 -30.45 1.93 22.53
N SER A 42 -29.61 0.92 22.29
CA SER A 42 -29.06 0.07 23.37
C SER A 42 -28.14 0.85 24.31
N ALA A 43 -28.02 0.43 25.57
CA ALA A 43 -27.13 1.07 26.55
C ALA A 43 -25.68 1.17 26.08
N ALA A 44 -25.17 0.14 25.39
CA ALA A 44 -23.84 0.14 24.78
C ALA A 44 -23.71 1.21 23.67
N THR A 45 -24.75 1.35 22.83
CA THR A 45 -24.79 2.39 21.79
C THR A 45 -24.82 3.78 22.41
N VAL A 46 -25.60 3.96 23.48
CA VAL A 46 -25.67 5.23 24.22
C VAL A 46 -24.31 5.58 24.82
N ARG A 47 -23.61 4.64 25.49
CA ARG A 47 -22.26 4.86 26.02
C ARG A 47 -21.28 5.30 24.95
N ARG A 48 -21.23 4.57 23.82
CA ARG A 48 -20.37 4.92 22.70
C ARG A 48 -20.67 6.32 22.14
N LEU A 49 -21.95 6.70 22.05
CA LEU A 49 -22.32 8.03 21.57
C LEU A 49 -22.01 9.14 22.58
N LYS A 50 -22.12 8.86 23.89
CA LYS A 50 -21.71 9.80 24.95
C LYS A 50 -20.20 10.09 24.90
N MET A 51 -19.38 9.13 24.46
CA MET A 51 -17.92 9.33 24.27
C MET A 51 -17.60 10.57 23.42
N TYR A 52 -18.29 10.77 22.29
CA TYR A 52 -18.07 11.93 21.41
C TYR A 52 -18.49 13.27 22.03
N LYS A 53 -19.18 13.26 23.17
CA LYS A 53 -19.72 14.45 23.86
C LYS A 53 -19.08 14.67 25.23
N GLN A 54 -18.16 13.82 25.67
CA GLN A 54 -17.49 13.97 26.97
C GLN A 54 -16.68 15.28 27.00
N ARG A 55 -16.85 16.02 28.09
CA ARG A 55 -16.18 17.28 28.39
C ARG A 55 -15.85 17.32 29.89
N PRO A 56 -14.84 18.11 30.32
CA PRO A 56 -14.57 18.27 31.74
C PRO A 56 -15.79 18.88 32.44
N LEU A 57 -16.25 18.22 33.50
CA LEU A 57 -17.29 18.73 34.40
C LEU A 57 -16.65 19.78 35.31
N ARG A 58 -17.28 20.94 35.44
CA ARG A 58 -16.79 22.06 36.26
C ARG A 58 -17.85 22.55 37.22
N ASP A 59 -17.43 23.06 38.37
CA ASP A 59 -18.30 23.81 39.27
C ASP A 59 -18.59 25.23 38.74
N ARG A 60 -19.39 26.01 39.48
CA ARG A 60 -19.68 27.42 39.15
C ARG A 60 -18.43 28.32 39.24
N GLY A 61 -17.44 27.96 40.05
CA GLY A 61 -16.16 28.65 40.18
C GLY A 61 -15.13 28.28 39.10
N GLY A 62 -15.47 27.38 38.17
CA GLY A 62 -14.60 26.93 37.09
C GLY A 62 -13.62 25.80 37.46
N LYS A 63 -13.66 25.26 38.69
CA LYS A 63 -12.84 24.12 39.12
C LYS A 63 -13.34 22.84 38.45
N ILE A 64 -12.42 22.06 37.88
CA ILE A 64 -12.74 20.78 37.24
C ILE A 64 -13.05 19.75 38.32
N LEU A 65 -14.27 19.21 38.29
CA LEU A 65 -14.75 18.14 39.17
C LEU A 65 -14.38 16.77 38.63
N LYS A 66 -14.52 16.56 37.32
CA LYS A 66 -14.24 15.28 36.67
C LYS A 66 -13.82 15.46 35.21
N HIS A 67 -12.75 14.78 34.82
CA HIS A 67 -12.32 14.69 33.43
C HIS A 67 -11.81 13.28 33.16
N ASP A 68 -12.48 12.56 32.26
CA ASP A 68 -12.16 11.17 31.97
C ASP A 68 -10.75 11.07 31.33
N LEU A 69 -9.96 10.07 31.73
CA LEU A 69 -8.59 9.79 31.23
C LEU A 69 -7.56 10.94 31.43
N GLN A 70 -7.84 11.87 32.35
CA GLN A 70 -6.98 13.01 32.69
C GLN A 70 -6.90 13.20 34.21
N SER A 71 -6.80 12.09 34.95
CA SER A 71 -6.55 12.11 36.38
C SER A 71 -5.17 12.68 36.67
N LYS A 72 -5.08 13.54 37.69
CA LYS A 72 -3.80 14.09 38.17
C LYS A 72 -3.16 13.22 39.26
N GLU A 73 -3.90 12.24 39.76
CA GLU A 73 -3.43 11.30 40.77
C GLU A 73 -2.37 10.37 40.16
N LEU A 74 -1.24 10.26 40.84
CA LEU A 74 -0.17 9.34 40.46
C LEU A 74 -0.54 7.93 40.95
N PRO A 75 -0.58 6.92 40.07
CA PRO A 75 -0.82 5.55 40.51
C PRO A 75 0.39 5.02 41.29
N ASN A 76 0.16 4.06 42.17
CA ASN A 76 1.25 3.30 42.78
C ASN A 76 1.93 2.44 41.69
N THR A 77 3.22 2.65 41.46
CA THR A 77 4.00 1.97 40.40
C THR A 77 4.82 0.78 40.91
N ARG A 78 4.61 0.32 42.16
CA ARG A 78 5.35 -0.82 42.70
C ARG A 78 4.99 -2.10 41.95
N ILE A 79 6.01 -2.79 41.44
CA ILE A 79 5.89 -4.13 40.84
C ILE A 79 6.08 -5.16 41.95
N GLU A 80 5.11 -6.06 42.12
CA GLU A 80 5.19 -7.13 43.10
C GLU A 80 6.27 -8.16 42.69
N PRO A 81 7.17 -8.55 43.61
CA PRO A 81 8.15 -9.58 43.32
C PRO A 81 7.47 -10.95 43.17
N ASP A 82 7.50 -11.51 41.96
CA ASP A 82 6.95 -12.84 41.65
C ASP A 82 8.04 -13.72 41.02
N ARG A 83 8.17 -14.98 41.47
CA ARG A 83 9.10 -15.95 40.89
C ARG A 83 8.79 -16.23 39.41
N ARG A 84 7.54 -16.01 38.98
CA ARG A 84 7.09 -16.20 37.60
C ARG A 84 7.78 -15.29 36.59
N TRP A 85 8.31 -14.13 37.02
CA TRP A 85 9.05 -13.22 36.15
C TRP A 85 10.33 -13.85 35.57
N PHE A 86 10.93 -14.79 36.32
CA PHE A 86 12.21 -15.40 35.98
C PHE A 86 12.06 -16.75 35.26
N GLY A 87 10.83 -17.21 35.03
CA GLY A 87 10.56 -18.43 34.29
C GLY A 87 10.48 -18.19 32.77
N ASN A 88 10.85 -19.20 31.98
CA ASN A 88 10.69 -19.15 30.52
C ASN A 88 9.20 -19.04 30.17
N THR A 89 8.82 -17.95 29.50
CA THR A 89 7.41 -17.68 29.13
C THR A 89 7.01 -18.28 27.79
N ARG A 90 7.97 -18.56 26.90
CA ARG A 90 7.76 -19.18 25.59
C ARG A 90 8.87 -20.16 25.30
N VAL A 91 8.52 -21.44 25.16
CA VAL A 91 9.46 -22.52 24.81
C VAL A 91 8.93 -23.24 23.56
N VAL A 92 9.82 -23.54 22.63
CA VAL A 92 9.52 -24.24 21.37
C VAL A 92 10.49 -25.40 21.21
N ASN A 93 9.98 -26.57 20.83
CA ASN A 93 10.80 -27.74 20.55
C ASN A 93 11.49 -27.62 19.18
N GLN A 94 12.74 -28.08 19.06
CA GLN A 94 13.51 -27.97 17.82
C GLN A 94 12.84 -28.66 16.62
N LYS A 95 12.31 -29.88 16.81
CA LYS A 95 11.61 -30.63 15.76
C LYS A 95 10.33 -29.93 15.28
N GLU A 96 9.59 -29.31 16.20
CA GLU A 96 8.40 -28.55 15.87
C GLU A 96 8.74 -27.26 15.12
N LEU A 97 9.89 -26.65 15.44
CA LEU A 97 10.39 -25.45 14.75
C LEU A 97 10.80 -25.75 13.31
N GLU A 98 11.53 -26.84 13.08
CA GLU A 98 11.93 -27.28 11.73
C GLU A 98 10.69 -27.58 10.87
N PHE A 99 9.76 -28.36 11.40
CA PHE A 99 8.49 -28.64 10.73
C PHE A 99 7.72 -27.34 10.40
N PHE A 100 7.64 -26.41 11.35
CA PHE A 100 7.00 -25.10 11.15
C PHE A 100 7.67 -24.28 10.05
N ARG A 101 9.01 -24.29 9.97
CA ARG A 101 9.78 -23.57 8.94
C ARG A 101 9.47 -24.12 7.55
N GLU A 102 9.55 -25.44 7.37
CA GLU A 102 9.27 -26.10 6.08
C GLU A 102 7.84 -25.84 5.60
N GLU A 103 6.86 -25.97 6.50
CA GLU A 103 5.46 -25.77 6.13
C GLU A 103 5.16 -24.32 5.79
N LEU A 104 5.69 -23.38 6.57
CA LEU A 104 5.43 -21.97 6.33
C LEU A 104 6.14 -21.49 5.05
N GLN A 105 7.34 -21.99 4.74
CA GLN A 105 8.03 -21.70 3.48
C GLN A 105 7.28 -22.27 2.27
N SER A 106 6.79 -23.51 2.36
CA SER A 106 5.99 -24.10 1.28
C SER A 106 4.69 -23.34 1.04
N ARG A 107 3.97 -22.92 2.09
CA ARG A 107 2.72 -22.17 1.94
C ARG A 107 2.90 -20.72 1.55
N LEU A 108 3.97 -20.05 2.00
CA LEU A 108 4.29 -18.67 1.61
C LEU A 108 4.82 -18.54 0.18
N SER A 109 5.29 -19.63 -0.43
CA SER A 109 5.69 -19.62 -1.85
C SER A 109 4.53 -19.25 -2.78
N ASN A 110 3.28 -19.51 -2.37
CA ASN A 110 2.09 -19.18 -3.12
C ASN A 110 1.49 -17.85 -2.64
N ASN A 111 1.43 -16.86 -3.54
CA ASN A 111 0.93 -15.51 -3.28
C ASN A 111 -0.58 -15.43 -3.01
N TYR A 112 -1.34 -16.50 -3.25
CA TYR A 112 -2.77 -16.59 -2.95
C TYR A 112 -3.06 -17.05 -1.51
N ASN A 113 -2.07 -17.61 -0.81
CA ASN A 113 -2.23 -18.05 0.56
C ASN A 113 -2.09 -16.87 1.52
N VAL A 114 -3.01 -16.81 2.49
CA VAL A 114 -3.10 -15.69 3.42
C VAL A 114 -3.00 -16.16 4.87
N ILE A 115 -2.05 -15.58 5.62
CA ILE A 115 -1.93 -15.83 7.07
C ILE A 115 -2.90 -14.94 7.84
N LEU A 116 -3.76 -15.54 8.66
CA LEU A 116 -4.83 -14.82 9.37
C LEU A 116 -4.41 -14.25 10.72
N LYS A 117 -3.53 -14.96 11.44
CA LYS A 117 -3.17 -14.66 12.83
C LYS A 117 -1.67 -14.53 13.01
N GLU A 118 -1.05 -13.71 12.17
CA GLU A 118 0.41 -13.48 12.21
C GLU A 118 0.93 -13.06 13.59
N ARG A 119 0.18 -12.23 14.32
CA ARG A 119 0.59 -11.73 15.66
C ARG A 119 0.81 -12.83 16.71
N LYS A 120 0.26 -14.03 16.49
CA LYS A 120 0.43 -15.17 17.40
C LYS A 120 1.56 -16.10 16.98
N LEU A 121 2.06 -15.96 15.75
CA LEU A 121 3.10 -16.84 15.21
C LEU A 121 4.48 -16.23 15.46
N PRO A 122 5.48 -17.05 15.85
CA PRO A 122 6.83 -16.57 16.09
C PRO A 122 7.58 -16.38 14.75
N LEU A 123 7.17 -15.37 13.98
CA LEU A 123 7.71 -15.12 12.62
C LEU A 123 9.18 -14.69 12.62
N SER A 124 9.72 -14.23 13.75
CA SER A 124 11.15 -13.90 13.89
C SER A 124 12.05 -15.14 13.75
N LEU A 125 11.53 -16.33 14.06
CA LEU A 125 12.31 -17.58 13.99
C LEU A 125 12.50 -18.11 12.56
N LEU A 126 11.96 -17.42 11.55
CA LEU A 126 12.08 -17.78 10.13
C LEU A 126 13.26 -17.11 9.42
N GLN A 127 13.75 -16.00 9.95
CA GLN A 127 14.86 -15.26 9.35
C GLN A 127 16.18 -15.84 9.88
N ASP A 128 16.70 -16.87 9.22
CA ASP A 128 18.11 -17.20 9.37
C ASP A 128 18.90 -16.05 8.72
N HIS A 129 19.56 -15.25 9.54
CA HIS A 129 20.53 -14.28 9.05
C HIS A 129 21.52 -15.06 8.19
N GLN A 130 21.54 -14.80 6.88
CA GLN A 130 22.57 -15.34 6.01
C GLN A 130 23.91 -15.03 6.68
N LYS A 131 24.66 -16.08 7.03
CA LYS A 131 25.99 -15.97 7.64
C LYS A 131 26.75 -14.87 6.89
N GLN A 132 27.22 -13.86 7.61
CA GLN A 132 27.99 -12.76 7.02
C GLN A 132 29.09 -13.37 6.14
N ALA A 133 28.94 -13.24 4.83
CA ALA A 133 29.82 -13.92 3.87
C ALA A 133 31.23 -13.30 3.81
N ARG A 134 31.46 -12.18 4.51
CA ARG A 134 32.73 -11.48 4.57
C ARG A 134 33.16 -11.32 6.03
N ALA A 135 34.36 -11.78 6.35
CA ALA A 135 34.97 -11.55 7.66
C ALA A 135 35.09 -10.04 7.92
N HIS A 136 34.81 -9.62 9.14
CA HIS A 136 34.92 -8.22 9.55
C HIS A 136 36.41 -7.84 9.67
N LEU A 137 36.96 -7.24 8.60
CA LEU A 137 38.40 -6.93 8.49
C LEU A 137 38.91 -6.04 9.63
N LEU A 138 38.06 -5.16 10.17
CA LEU A 138 38.42 -4.23 11.24
C LEU A 138 38.75 -4.94 12.57
N ASP A 139 38.26 -6.16 12.79
CA ASP A 139 38.61 -6.96 13.96
C ASP A 139 40.07 -7.44 13.90
N THR A 140 40.61 -7.55 12.68
CA THR A 140 41.99 -8.01 12.43
C THR A 140 42.96 -6.87 12.15
N GLU A 141 42.51 -5.82 11.44
CA GLU A 141 43.33 -4.67 11.05
C GLU A 141 42.54 -3.36 11.27
N PRO A 142 42.63 -2.75 12.47
CA PRO A 142 42.11 -1.41 12.71
C PRO A 142 42.79 -0.37 11.81
N PHE A 143 42.08 0.72 11.47
CA PHE A 143 42.59 1.76 10.57
C PHE A 143 43.93 2.36 11.01
N GLU A 144 44.14 2.59 12.30
CA GLU A 144 45.41 3.10 12.85
C GLU A 144 46.62 2.20 12.56
N HIS A 145 46.38 0.90 12.40
CA HIS A 145 47.41 -0.09 12.11
C HIS A 145 47.59 -0.33 10.61
N ALA A 146 46.56 -0.10 9.81
CA ALA A 146 46.63 -0.18 8.35
C ALA A 146 47.30 1.06 7.73
N PHE A 147 46.99 2.26 8.21
CA PHE A 147 47.50 3.53 7.69
C PHE A 147 47.83 4.53 8.81
N GLY A 148 48.79 5.42 8.57
CA GLY A 148 49.16 6.51 9.48
C GLY A 148 50.41 6.22 10.36
N PRO A 149 50.68 7.09 11.35
CA PRO A 149 51.93 7.07 12.12
C PRO A 149 52.14 5.78 12.94
N LYS A 150 51.05 5.14 13.37
CA LYS A 150 51.06 3.86 14.10
C LYS A 150 50.89 2.63 13.17
N GLY A 151 51.15 2.83 11.87
CA GLY A 151 51.02 1.81 10.84
C GLY A 151 51.93 0.60 11.11
N LYS A 152 51.30 -0.55 11.35
CA LYS A 152 51.99 -1.84 11.55
C LYS A 152 52.02 -2.69 10.27
N ARG A 153 51.19 -2.36 9.27
CA ARG A 153 51.13 -3.08 8.00
C ARG A 153 52.35 -2.78 7.13
N LYS A 154 53.22 -3.78 6.95
CA LYS A 154 54.42 -3.67 6.11
C LYS A 154 54.28 -4.28 4.72
N ARG A 155 53.37 -5.23 4.52
CA ARG A 155 53.15 -5.92 3.24
C ARG A 155 51.67 -5.89 2.85
N PRO A 156 51.33 -5.71 1.56
CA PRO A 156 49.96 -5.85 1.10
C PRO A 156 49.55 -7.33 1.05
N LYS A 157 48.28 -7.61 1.37
CA LYS A 157 47.65 -8.89 1.08
C LYS A 157 47.25 -8.89 -0.40
N LEU A 158 48.11 -9.42 -1.25
CA LEU A 158 47.84 -9.54 -2.69
C LEU A 158 46.93 -10.73 -2.95
N MET A 159 45.99 -10.58 -3.88
CA MET A 159 45.13 -11.67 -4.35
C MET A 159 45.76 -12.43 -5.54
N ALA A 160 47.04 -12.24 -5.80
CA ALA A 160 47.80 -12.90 -6.86
C ALA A 160 49.01 -13.58 -6.23
N LEU A 161 49.28 -14.82 -6.66
CA LEU A 161 50.41 -15.63 -6.18
C LEU A 161 51.67 -15.31 -6.99
N ASP A 162 51.52 -15.17 -8.31
CA ASP A 162 52.62 -14.99 -9.27
C ASP A 162 52.55 -13.65 -10.00
N TYR A 163 53.70 -13.23 -10.55
CA TYR A 163 53.81 -11.98 -11.32
C TYR A 163 52.95 -12.00 -12.59
N GLU A 164 52.89 -13.12 -13.30
CA GLU A 164 52.06 -13.30 -14.49
C GLU A 164 50.56 -13.16 -14.17
N SER A 165 50.12 -13.71 -13.03
CA SER A 165 48.74 -13.56 -12.55
C SER A 165 48.39 -12.11 -12.18
N LEU A 166 49.37 -11.33 -11.73
CA LEU A 166 49.19 -9.92 -11.42
C LEU A 166 49.07 -9.08 -12.70
N LEU A 167 49.92 -9.36 -13.70
CA LEU A 167 49.86 -8.71 -15.02
C LEU A 167 48.50 -8.93 -15.69
N LYS A 168 48.03 -10.18 -15.73
CA LYS A 168 46.71 -10.49 -16.30
C LYS A 168 45.58 -9.71 -15.63
N LYS A 169 45.61 -9.58 -14.29
CA LYS A 169 44.61 -8.77 -13.56
C LYS A 169 44.73 -7.28 -13.82
N ALA A 170 45.95 -6.78 -14.06
CA ALA A 170 46.16 -5.39 -14.43
C ALA A 170 45.57 -5.11 -15.82
N ASP A 171 45.81 -6.01 -16.79
CA ASP A 171 45.25 -5.91 -18.14
C ASP A 171 43.71 -5.99 -18.13
N ASP A 172 43.14 -6.95 -17.38
CA ASP A 172 41.69 -7.07 -17.21
C ASP A 172 41.08 -5.81 -16.56
N SER A 173 41.77 -5.23 -15.57
CA SER A 173 41.33 -3.99 -14.91
C SER A 173 41.45 -2.77 -15.82
N GLN A 174 42.47 -2.74 -16.68
CA GLN A 174 42.68 -1.67 -17.65
C GLN A 174 41.57 -1.72 -18.70
N GLY A 175 41.27 -2.89 -19.26
CA GLY A 175 40.14 -3.07 -20.19
C GLY A 175 38.81 -2.64 -19.54
N ALA A 176 38.53 -3.09 -18.32
CA ALA A 176 37.33 -2.69 -17.60
C ALA A 176 37.27 -1.18 -17.27
N PHE A 177 38.43 -0.52 -17.11
CA PHE A 177 38.50 0.93 -16.94
C PHE A 177 38.23 1.64 -18.26
N GLU A 178 38.84 1.20 -19.36
CA GLU A 178 38.66 1.77 -20.69
C GLU A 178 37.21 1.65 -21.14
N ASP A 179 36.55 0.52 -20.91
CA ASP A 179 35.12 0.33 -21.21
C ASP A 179 34.22 1.32 -20.43
N LYS A 180 34.51 1.52 -19.14
CA LYS A 180 33.80 2.47 -18.29
C LYS A 180 34.12 3.92 -18.64
N HIS A 181 35.36 4.20 -19.01
CA HIS A 181 35.79 5.54 -19.35
C HIS A 181 35.26 5.96 -20.72
N ALA A 182 35.23 5.05 -21.70
CA ALA A 182 34.63 5.29 -23.00
C ALA A 182 33.14 5.67 -22.86
N THR A 183 32.40 4.94 -22.02
CA THR A 183 31.00 5.28 -21.71
C THR A 183 30.84 6.59 -20.93
N ALA A 184 31.73 6.88 -19.97
CA ALA A 184 31.68 8.13 -19.21
C ALA A 184 32.16 9.36 -19.99
N LYS A 185 33.05 9.19 -20.97
CA LYS A 185 33.57 10.28 -21.81
C LYS A 185 32.48 10.90 -22.68
N LEU A 186 31.59 10.07 -23.24
CA LEU A 186 30.42 10.53 -24.00
C LEU A 186 29.53 11.49 -23.20
N LEU A 187 29.40 11.29 -21.88
CA LEU A 187 28.60 12.17 -21.01
C LEU A 187 29.33 13.45 -20.59
N LYS A 188 30.67 13.48 -20.70
CA LYS A 188 31.49 14.63 -20.30
C LYS A 188 31.79 15.60 -21.43
N GLU A 189 31.76 15.13 -22.68
CA GLU A 189 31.91 16.01 -23.86
C GLU A 189 30.79 17.07 -23.90
N GLU A 190 29.62 16.80 -23.30
CA GLU A 190 28.53 17.79 -23.13
C GLU A 190 28.84 18.90 -22.09
N GLU A 191 29.74 18.65 -21.12
CA GLU A 191 30.07 19.62 -20.06
C GLU A 191 31.22 20.59 -20.46
N GLU A 192 32.00 20.26 -21.48
CA GLU A 192 33.21 21.01 -21.88
C GLU A 192 32.87 22.34 -22.60
N ASP A 193 31.69 22.44 -23.20
CA ASP A 193 31.20 23.63 -23.92
C ASP A 193 30.73 24.76 -22.98
N GLY A 194 30.74 24.55 -21.66
CA GLY A 194 30.31 25.54 -20.66
C GLY A 194 28.79 25.81 -20.63
N LEU A 195 28.01 25.10 -21.47
CA LEU A 195 26.56 25.10 -21.44
C LEU A 195 26.09 24.21 -20.28
N ARG A 196 25.18 24.71 -19.44
CA ARG A 196 24.56 23.93 -18.38
C ARG A 196 23.10 23.72 -18.70
N ASP A 197 22.63 22.50 -18.46
CA ASP A 197 21.21 22.19 -18.51
C ASP A 197 20.42 23.10 -17.58
N LEU A 198 19.23 23.47 -18.04
CA LEU A 198 18.31 24.28 -17.26
C LEU A 198 17.91 23.54 -15.99
N VAL A 199 17.75 24.29 -14.88
CA VAL A 199 17.32 23.69 -13.61
C VAL A 199 15.93 23.09 -13.78
N ARG A 200 15.83 21.79 -13.51
CA ARG A 200 14.58 21.05 -13.46
C ARG A 200 13.49 21.80 -12.69
N HIS A 201 12.37 22.03 -13.33
CA HIS A 201 11.29 22.81 -12.73
C HIS A 201 10.62 22.06 -11.57
N THR A 202 10.33 22.77 -10.48
CA THR A 202 9.73 22.21 -9.23
C THR A 202 8.38 21.49 -9.43
N MET A 203 7.72 21.70 -10.58
CA MET A 203 6.47 21.01 -10.91
C MET A 203 6.64 19.49 -11.04
N PHE A 204 7.82 19.01 -11.43
CA PHE A 204 8.10 17.58 -11.59
C PHE A 204 8.28 16.86 -10.24
N GLU A 205 8.50 17.61 -9.15
CA GLU A 205 8.55 17.08 -7.78
C GLU A 205 7.14 16.93 -7.17
N LYS A 206 6.09 17.40 -7.86
CA LYS A 206 4.71 17.25 -7.38
C LYS A 206 4.34 15.78 -7.27
N GLY A 207 3.72 15.41 -6.15
CA GLY A 207 3.42 14.02 -5.81
C GLY A 207 4.47 13.36 -4.91
N GLN A 208 5.65 13.98 -4.72
CA GLN A 208 6.72 13.49 -3.85
C GLN A 208 6.78 14.21 -2.48
N SER A 209 5.86 15.13 -2.22
CA SER A 209 5.84 15.93 -0.98
C SER A 209 5.68 15.07 0.28
N LYS A 210 6.45 15.39 1.34
CA LYS A 210 6.33 14.77 2.68
C LYS A 210 4.89 14.71 3.18
N ARG A 211 4.07 15.71 2.86
CA ARG A 211 2.64 15.72 3.21
C ARG A 211 1.91 14.55 2.56
N ILE A 212 2.08 14.35 1.25
CA ILE A 212 1.40 13.29 0.48
C ILE A 212 1.85 11.92 0.98
N TRP A 213 3.14 11.76 1.26
CA TRP A 213 3.69 10.55 1.87
C TRP A 213 3.13 10.30 3.28
N GLY A 214 3.00 11.33 4.11
CA GLY A 214 2.34 11.23 5.41
C GLY A 214 0.89 10.76 5.30
N GLU A 215 0.15 11.24 4.29
CA GLU A 215 -1.21 10.76 4.00
C GLU A 215 -1.21 9.29 3.54
N LEU A 216 -0.28 8.90 2.67
CA LEU A 216 -0.12 7.51 2.24
C LEU A 216 0.09 6.57 3.42
N TYR A 217 1.05 6.87 4.31
CA TYR A 217 1.34 6.01 5.45
C TYR A 217 0.17 5.92 6.43
N LYS A 218 -0.62 6.99 6.60
CA LYS A 218 -1.88 6.93 7.38
C LYS A 218 -2.89 5.96 6.75
N VAL A 219 -3.05 5.99 5.42
CA VAL A 219 -3.95 5.07 4.70
C VAL A 219 -3.46 3.64 4.84
N ILE A 220 -2.18 3.39 4.63
CA ILE A 220 -1.57 2.08 4.84
C ILE A 220 -1.85 1.61 6.25
N ASP A 221 -1.57 2.42 7.28
CA ASP A 221 -1.77 2.07 8.69
C ASP A 221 -3.22 1.73 9.03
N SER A 222 -4.15 2.55 8.54
CA SER A 222 -5.59 2.40 8.79
C SER A 222 -6.26 1.27 7.99
N SER A 223 -5.56 0.71 6.99
CA SER A 223 -6.11 -0.29 6.08
C SER A 223 -5.76 -1.74 6.49
N ASP A 224 -6.72 -2.63 6.27
CA ASP A 224 -6.56 -4.08 6.39
C ASP A 224 -6.15 -4.74 5.07
N VAL A 225 -6.59 -4.14 3.97
CA VAL A 225 -6.33 -4.54 2.58
C VAL A 225 -5.94 -3.27 1.83
N VAL A 226 -4.82 -3.33 1.11
CA VAL A 226 -4.35 -2.27 0.23
C VAL A 226 -4.62 -2.71 -1.21
N VAL A 227 -5.36 -1.90 -1.95
CA VAL A 227 -5.60 -2.07 -3.38
C VAL A 227 -4.73 -1.07 -4.11
N GLN A 228 -3.74 -1.56 -4.84
CA GLN A 228 -2.90 -0.74 -5.68
C GLN A 228 -3.48 -0.65 -7.08
N VAL A 229 -3.93 0.53 -7.45
CA VAL A 229 -4.55 0.82 -8.74
C VAL A 229 -3.47 1.17 -9.76
N LEU A 230 -3.45 0.42 -10.85
CA LEU A 230 -2.50 0.56 -11.97
C LEU A 230 -3.25 1.01 -13.24
N ASP A 231 -2.57 1.73 -14.13
CA ASP A 231 -3.12 2.09 -15.45
C ASP A 231 -2.82 0.95 -16.44
N ALA A 232 -3.86 0.41 -17.11
CA ALA A 232 -3.72 -0.70 -18.04
C ALA A 232 -2.80 -0.42 -19.24
N ARG A 233 -2.61 0.86 -19.59
CA ARG A 233 -1.76 1.27 -20.71
C ARG A 233 -0.28 1.09 -20.41
N ASP A 234 0.14 1.34 -19.16
CA ASP A 234 1.50 1.13 -18.68
C ASP A 234 1.48 0.69 -17.21
N PRO A 235 1.23 -0.60 -16.95
CA PRO A 235 1.09 -1.11 -15.59
C PRO A 235 2.41 -1.06 -14.83
N MET A 236 3.54 -1.26 -15.51
CA MET A 236 4.87 -1.29 -14.90
C MET A 236 5.35 0.11 -14.54
N GLY A 237 5.12 1.11 -15.40
CA GLY A 237 5.48 2.49 -15.10
C GLY A 237 4.59 3.13 -14.03
N THR A 238 3.39 2.60 -13.79
CA THR A 238 2.48 3.04 -12.71
C THR A 238 2.51 2.14 -11.47
N ARG A 239 3.35 1.09 -11.47
CA ARG A 239 3.59 0.23 -10.31
C ARG A 239 4.54 0.89 -9.33
N CYS A 240 4.38 0.56 -8.06
CA CYS A 240 5.22 1.06 -6.98
C CYS A 240 5.83 -0.09 -6.19
N TYR A 241 7.11 -0.35 -6.47
CA TYR A 241 7.92 -1.31 -5.73
C TYR A 241 8.26 -0.88 -4.31
N HIS A 242 8.36 0.43 -4.07
CA HIS A 242 8.65 0.95 -2.72
C HIS A 242 7.51 0.60 -1.74
N LEU A 243 6.25 0.74 -2.16
CA LEU A 243 5.09 0.36 -1.37
C LEU A 243 5.08 -1.15 -1.11
N GLU A 244 5.32 -1.95 -2.13
CA GLU A 244 5.38 -3.41 -2.03
C GLU A 244 6.46 -3.87 -1.05
N LYS A 245 7.66 -3.30 -1.16
CA LYS A 245 8.78 -3.56 -0.24
C LYS A 245 8.42 -3.16 1.19
N HIS A 246 7.85 -1.98 1.37
CA HIS A 246 7.43 -1.49 2.69
C HIS A 246 6.37 -2.42 3.33
N LEU A 247 5.39 -2.89 2.57
CA LEU A 247 4.38 -3.83 3.05
C LEU A 247 4.99 -5.19 3.41
N LYS A 248 5.89 -5.73 2.57
CA LYS A 248 6.60 -6.99 2.83
C LYS A 248 7.50 -6.95 4.06
N GLU A 249 8.17 -5.83 4.30
CA GLU A 249 9.11 -5.67 5.43
C GLU A 249 8.39 -5.30 6.73
N ASN A 250 7.50 -4.30 6.69
CA ASN A 250 6.96 -3.66 7.89
C ASN A 250 5.51 -4.06 8.20
N ALA A 251 4.74 -4.55 7.22
CA ALA A 251 3.29 -4.75 7.37
C ALA A 251 2.76 -6.03 6.71
N LYS A 252 3.42 -7.18 6.96
CA LYS A 252 3.07 -8.51 6.40
C LYS A 252 1.59 -8.91 6.56
N HIS A 253 0.98 -8.51 7.68
CA HIS A 253 -0.42 -8.79 8.01
C HIS A 253 -1.46 -8.05 7.15
N LYS A 254 -1.01 -7.18 6.25
CA LYS A 254 -1.86 -6.44 5.30
C LYS A 254 -1.82 -7.14 3.95
N HIS A 255 -2.98 -7.21 3.30
CA HIS A 255 -3.09 -7.88 2.01
C HIS A 255 -2.98 -6.86 0.88
N LEU A 256 -2.11 -7.12 -0.09
CA LEU A 256 -1.96 -6.30 -1.29
C LEU A 256 -2.69 -6.96 -2.47
N VAL A 257 -3.49 -6.17 -3.20
CA VAL A 257 -4.20 -6.60 -4.41
C VAL A 257 -3.95 -5.57 -5.50
N PHE A 258 -3.65 -6.03 -6.71
CA PHE A 258 -3.52 -5.16 -7.87
C PHE A 258 -4.87 -4.98 -8.57
N LEU A 259 -5.16 -3.75 -8.95
CA LEU A 259 -6.34 -3.40 -9.72
C LEU A 259 -5.91 -2.69 -11.00
N LEU A 260 -5.94 -3.43 -12.11
CA LEU A 260 -5.64 -2.93 -13.43
C LEU A 260 -6.85 -2.14 -13.95
N ASN A 261 -6.79 -0.82 -13.92
CA ASN A 261 -7.88 0.05 -14.31
C ASN A 261 -7.66 0.64 -15.73
N LYS A 262 -8.73 1.16 -16.34
CA LYS A 262 -8.75 1.67 -17.72
C LYS A 262 -8.56 0.60 -18.81
N CYS A 263 -9.06 -0.61 -18.56
CA CYS A 263 -9.02 -1.71 -19.52
C CYS A 263 -9.79 -1.42 -20.83
N ASP A 264 -10.63 -0.39 -20.85
CA ASP A 264 -11.33 0.12 -22.05
C ASP A 264 -10.39 0.78 -23.07
N LEU A 265 -9.23 1.29 -22.64
CA LEU A 265 -8.27 1.96 -23.53
C LEU A 265 -7.30 0.99 -24.21
N VAL A 266 -7.35 -0.29 -23.85
CA VAL A 266 -6.35 -1.30 -24.24
C VAL A 266 -7.07 -2.52 -24.84
N PRO A 267 -6.52 -3.15 -25.89
CA PRO A 267 -7.10 -4.39 -26.43
C PRO A 267 -7.22 -5.49 -25.36
N ALA A 268 -8.24 -6.35 -25.53
CA ALA A 268 -8.53 -7.43 -24.58
C ALA A 268 -7.35 -8.41 -24.40
N TRP A 269 -6.61 -8.72 -25.47
CA TRP A 269 -5.46 -9.62 -25.41
C TRP A 269 -4.32 -9.05 -24.55
N ALA A 270 -4.07 -7.73 -24.63
CA ALA A 270 -3.02 -7.07 -23.86
C ALA A 270 -3.41 -6.99 -22.39
N THR A 271 -4.68 -6.70 -22.09
CA THR A 271 -5.23 -6.79 -20.72
C THR A 271 -5.04 -8.20 -20.16
N LYS A 272 -5.39 -9.26 -20.91
CA LYS A 272 -5.21 -10.66 -20.51
C LYS A 272 -3.74 -11.00 -20.26
N GLY A 273 -2.83 -10.56 -21.13
CA GLY A 273 -1.39 -10.77 -20.98
C GLY A 273 -0.84 -10.11 -19.72
N TRP A 274 -1.22 -8.85 -19.45
CA TRP A 274 -0.84 -8.16 -18.22
C TRP A 274 -1.40 -8.81 -16.96
N LEU A 275 -2.65 -9.30 -17.00
CA LEU A 275 -3.22 -10.07 -15.89
C LEU A 275 -2.39 -11.32 -15.60
N ARG A 276 -1.96 -12.07 -16.63
CA ARG A 276 -1.12 -13.27 -16.45
C ARG A 276 0.22 -12.93 -15.81
N THR A 277 0.86 -11.85 -16.24
CA THR A 277 2.17 -11.42 -15.71
C THR A 277 2.06 -10.94 -14.26
N LEU A 278 1.11 -10.04 -13.97
CA LEU A 278 0.96 -9.43 -12.65
C LEU A 278 0.41 -10.40 -11.60
N SER A 279 -0.44 -11.36 -12.01
CA SER A 279 -1.01 -12.38 -11.13
C SER A 279 0.02 -13.38 -10.59
N ARG A 280 1.24 -13.40 -11.15
CA ARG A 280 2.38 -14.14 -10.57
C ARG A 280 2.85 -13.52 -9.27
N ASP A 281 2.79 -12.19 -9.17
CA ASP A 281 3.28 -11.45 -8.01
C ASP A 281 2.19 -11.26 -6.96
N TYR A 282 1.02 -10.75 -7.35
CA TYR A 282 -0.10 -10.49 -6.45
C TYR A 282 -1.43 -10.73 -7.17
N PRO A 283 -2.50 -11.09 -6.42
CA PRO A 283 -3.84 -11.19 -7.00
C PRO A 283 -4.20 -9.91 -7.76
N THR A 284 -4.46 -10.05 -9.06
CA THR A 284 -4.68 -8.93 -9.96
C THR A 284 -6.07 -9.02 -10.59
N LEU A 285 -6.80 -7.90 -10.58
CA LEU A 285 -8.13 -7.80 -11.17
C LEU A 285 -8.16 -6.74 -12.28
N ALA A 286 -8.78 -7.06 -13.41
CA ALA A 286 -9.11 -6.09 -14.44
C ALA A 286 -10.34 -5.26 -14.05
N PHE A 287 -10.33 -3.97 -14.36
CA PHE A 287 -11.38 -3.03 -13.99
C PHE A 287 -11.57 -1.94 -15.04
N HIS A 288 -12.83 -1.58 -15.26
CA HIS A 288 -13.20 -0.35 -15.97
C HIS A 288 -14.14 0.46 -15.08
N ALA A 289 -13.66 1.64 -14.66
CA ALA A 289 -14.38 2.53 -13.77
C ALA A 289 -15.38 3.40 -14.52
N SER A 290 -16.65 3.01 -14.48
CA SER A 290 -17.79 3.77 -14.97
C SER A 290 -18.98 3.58 -14.03
N ILE A 291 -19.77 4.62 -13.78
CA ILE A 291 -20.94 4.52 -12.90
C ILE A 291 -22.04 3.66 -13.55
N ASN A 292 -22.19 3.77 -14.86
CA ASN A 292 -23.27 3.13 -15.62
C ASN A 292 -22.83 1.78 -16.21
N SER A 293 -21.61 1.72 -16.76
CA SER A 293 -21.12 0.61 -17.58
C SER A 293 -19.81 0.05 -17.04
N SER A 294 -19.77 -0.37 -15.77
CA SER A 294 -18.54 -0.86 -15.14
C SER A 294 -18.16 -2.30 -15.54
N PHE A 295 -16.87 -2.58 -15.67
CA PHE A 295 -16.33 -3.94 -15.73
C PHE A 295 -15.55 -4.28 -14.47
N GLY A 296 -15.58 -5.55 -14.03
CA GLY A 296 -14.80 -6.03 -12.86
C GLY A 296 -15.36 -5.66 -11.48
N LYS A 297 -16.45 -4.89 -11.40
CA LYS A 297 -17.11 -4.49 -10.15
C LYS A 297 -17.54 -5.68 -9.28
N GLY A 298 -18.18 -6.68 -9.89
CA GLY A 298 -18.63 -7.89 -9.20
C GLY A 298 -17.46 -8.68 -8.60
N SER A 299 -16.39 -8.84 -9.38
CA SER A 299 -15.17 -9.55 -8.99
C SER A 299 -14.48 -8.87 -7.81
N LEU A 300 -14.28 -7.55 -7.87
CA LEU A 300 -13.68 -6.80 -6.78
C LEU A 300 -14.54 -6.87 -5.51
N LEU A 301 -15.87 -6.72 -5.62
CA LEU A 301 -16.78 -6.88 -4.48
C LEU A 301 -16.74 -8.29 -3.88
N SER A 302 -16.61 -9.33 -4.72
CA SER A 302 -16.47 -10.71 -4.26
C SER A 302 -15.21 -10.88 -3.42
N VAL A 303 -14.06 -10.42 -3.92
CA VAL A 303 -12.77 -10.47 -3.21
C VAL A 303 -12.82 -9.70 -1.88
N LEU A 304 -13.36 -8.48 -1.88
CA LEU A 304 -13.49 -7.70 -0.64
C LEU A 304 -14.43 -8.36 0.39
N ARG A 305 -15.50 -9.03 -0.06
CA ARG A 305 -16.38 -9.81 0.83
C ARG A 305 -15.68 -11.05 1.39
N GLN A 306 -14.83 -11.70 0.60
CA GLN A 306 -14.01 -12.82 1.09
C GLN A 306 -13.08 -12.36 2.20
N PHE A 307 -12.36 -11.24 2.03
CA PHE A 307 -11.55 -10.65 3.10
C PHE A 307 -12.38 -10.24 4.34
N ALA A 308 -13.59 -9.71 4.14
CA ALA A 308 -14.48 -9.37 5.27
C ALA A 308 -14.96 -10.61 6.04
N ARG A 309 -15.15 -11.75 5.34
CA ARG A 309 -15.49 -13.04 5.97
C ARG A 309 -14.29 -13.62 6.70
N LEU A 310 -13.11 -13.50 6.11
CA LEU A 310 -11.84 -13.98 6.63
C LEU A 310 -11.46 -13.27 7.95
N LYS A 311 -11.56 -11.94 7.98
CA LYS A 311 -11.38 -11.10 9.18
C LYS A 311 -12.70 -10.95 9.96
N SER A 312 -13.26 -12.08 10.40
CA SER A 312 -14.51 -12.13 11.19
C SER A 312 -14.33 -11.67 12.66
N ASP A 313 -13.10 -11.62 13.13
CA ASP A 313 -12.70 -11.10 14.44
C ASP A 313 -12.88 -9.59 14.56
N LYS A 314 -12.79 -8.86 13.45
CA LYS A 314 -13.04 -7.41 13.38
C LYS A 314 -14.49 -7.10 13.05
N GLN A 315 -15.02 -6.02 13.64
CA GLN A 315 -16.37 -5.54 13.33
C GLN A 315 -16.50 -5.15 11.84
N ALA A 316 -15.49 -4.45 11.32
CA ALA A 316 -15.39 -4.05 9.93
C ALA A 316 -13.94 -4.08 9.44
N ILE A 317 -13.77 -4.17 8.13
CA ILE A 317 -12.49 -4.05 7.43
C ILE A 317 -12.39 -2.70 6.73
N SER A 318 -11.17 -2.17 6.67
CA SER A 318 -10.84 -0.96 5.91
C SER A 318 -10.01 -1.32 4.68
N VAL A 319 -10.36 -0.78 3.52
CA VAL A 319 -9.69 -1.05 2.24
C VAL A 319 -9.11 0.26 1.70
N GLY A 320 -7.79 0.36 1.60
CA GLY A 320 -7.11 1.55 1.09
C GLY A 320 -6.81 1.47 -0.40
N PHE A 321 -7.18 2.49 -1.17
CA PHE A 321 -6.83 2.61 -2.59
C PHE A 321 -5.58 3.49 -2.75
N VAL A 322 -4.50 2.91 -3.26
CA VAL A 322 -3.21 3.57 -3.45
C VAL A 322 -2.78 3.47 -4.92
N GLY A 323 -1.97 4.39 -5.42
CA GLY A 323 -1.45 4.37 -6.78
C GLY A 323 -1.12 5.75 -7.32
N TYR A 324 -0.53 5.79 -8.51
CA TYR A 324 -0.13 7.02 -9.21
C TYR A 324 -1.29 8.01 -9.36
N PRO A 325 -1.02 9.32 -9.50
CA PRO A 325 -2.02 10.29 -9.95
C PRO A 325 -2.73 9.82 -11.22
N ASN A 326 -4.01 10.19 -11.39
CA ASN A 326 -4.79 9.92 -12.61
C ASN A 326 -4.99 8.45 -13.04
N VAL A 327 -4.58 7.45 -12.26
CA VAL A 327 -4.90 6.03 -12.52
C VAL A 327 -6.38 5.68 -12.31
N GLY A 328 -7.14 6.57 -11.66
CA GLY A 328 -8.60 6.41 -11.47
C GLY A 328 -9.06 5.88 -10.11
N LYS A 329 -8.26 6.02 -9.03
CA LYS A 329 -8.61 5.60 -7.65
C LYS A 329 -10.01 6.05 -7.21
N SER A 330 -10.27 7.36 -7.26
CA SER A 330 -11.55 7.95 -6.88
C SER A 330 -12.70 7.51 -7.79
N SER A 331 -12.43 7.28 -9.09
CA SER A 331 -13.43 6.74 -10.04
C SER A 331 -13.82 5.29 -9.74
N VAL A 332 -12.85 4.46 -9.32
CA VAL A 332 -13.11 3.08 -8.86
C VAL A 332 -14.03 3.10 -7.64
N ILE A 333 -13.77 3.99 -6.68
CA ILE A 333 -14.61 4.13 -5.47
C ILE A 333 -16.05 4.55 -5.83
N ASN A 334 -16.19 5.54 -6.72
CA ASN A 334 -17.52 5.98 -7.20
C ASN A 334 -18.27 4.85 -7.91
N THR A 335 -17.56 4.03 -8.69
CA THR A 335 -18.11 2.85 -9.39
C THR A 335 -18.58 1.78 -8.40
N LEU A 336 -17.80 1.50 -7.35
CA LEU A 336 -18.17 0.58 -6.27
C LEU A 336 -19.42 1.06 -5.52
N ARG A 337 -19.55 2.39 -5.34
CA ARG A 337 -20.71 3.02 -4.68
C ARG A 337 -21.91 3.24 -5.61
N SER A 338 -21.75 3.08 -6.93
CA SER A 338 -22.74 3.48 -7.95
C SER A 338 -23.20 4.94 -7.82
N LYS A 339 -22.38 5.81 -7.22
CA LYS A 339 -22.69 7.21 -6.95
C LYS A 339 -21.41 8.05 -6.95
N SER A 340 -21.51 9.32 -7.33
CA SER A 340 -20.42 10.30 -7.24
C SER A 340 -20.20 10.73 -5.77
N VAL A 341 -19.31 10.03 -5.07
CA VAL A 341 -18.94 10.33 -3.69
C VAL A 341 -17.63 11.13 -3.65
N CYS A 342 -16.60 10.65 -4.36
CA CYS A 342 -15.35 11.37 -4.53
C CYS A 342 -15.43 12.33 -5.72
N LYS A 343 -14.78 13.50 -5.59
CA LYS A 343 -14.54 14.40 -6.72
C LYS A 343 -13.57 13.75 -7.70
N VAL A 344 -13.88 13.80 -8.99
CA VAL A 344 -13.07 13.23 -10.06
C VAL A 344 -12.87 14.27 -11.16
N ALA A 345 -11.65 14.38 -11.64
CA ALA A 345 -11.26 15.25 -12.75
C ALA A 345 -10.07 14.62 -13.49
N PRO A 346 -9.88 14.89 -14.79
CA PRO A 346 -8.70 14.44 -15.55
C PRO A 346 -7.44 15.24 -15.21
N ILE A 347 -7.45 16.03 -14.13
CA ILE A 347 -6.37 16.90 -13.70
C ILE A 347 -5.73 16.28 -12.46
N PRO A 348 -4.39 16.18 -12.39
CA PRO A 348 -3.73 15.65 -11.21
C PRO A 348 -3.91 16.57 -9.99
N GLY A 349 -3.94 15.93 -8.82
CA GLY A 349 -4.04 16.60 -7.52
C GLY A 349 -5.46 17.03 -7.12
N GLU A 350 -6.50 16.42 -7.70
CA GLU A 350 -7.89 16.62 -7.27
C GLU A 350 -8.10 16.11 -5.84
N THR A 351 -7.70 14.87 -5.57
CA THR A 351 -7.71 14.30 -4.21
C THR A 351 -6.47 14.76 -3.44
N LYS A 352 -6.66 15.62 -2.44
CA LYS A 352 -5.57 16.21 -1.63
C LYS A 352 -5.43 15.64 -0.22
N VAL A 353 -6.49 15.05 0.31
CA VAL A 353 -6.56 14.51 1.68
C VAL A 353 -7.28 13.18 1.60
N TRP A 354 -6.85 12.22 2.42
CA TRP A 354 -7.54 10.95 2.51
C TRP A 354 -8.99 11.10 2.97
N GLN A 355 -9.87 10.22 2.50
CA GLN A 355 -11.30 10.25 2.85
C GLN A 355 -11.82 8.85 3.16
N TYR A 356 -12.66 8.76 4.18
CA TYR A 356 -13.27 7.50 4.62
C TYR A 356 -14.69 7.35 4.05
N ILE A 357 -14.93 6.29 3.30
CA ILE A 357 -16.16 6.07 2.54
C ILE A 357 -16.77 4.73 2.92
N THR A 358 -18.03 4.74 3.35
CA THR A 358 -18.72 3.50 3.73
C THR A 358 -19.26 2.80 2.49
N LEU A 359 -18.83 1.56 2.23
CA LEU A 359 -19.40 0.72 1.18
C LEU A 359 -20.55 -0.13 1.72
N THR A 360 -20.28 -0.88 2.80
CA THR A 360 -21.28 -1.67 3.55
C THR A 360 -21.05 -1.47 5.05
N LYS A 361 -21.92 -2.02 5.91
CA LYS A 361 -21.73 -1.96 7.37
C LYS A 361 -20.42 -2.60 7.87
N ARG A 362 -19.82 -3.50 7.08
CA ARG A 362 -18.58 -4.21 7.41
C ARG A 362 -17.38 -3.82 6.55
N ILE A 363 -17.55 -3.02 5.49
CA ILE A 363 -16.48 -2.67 4.56
C ILE A 363 -16.46 -1.16 4.38
N PHE A 364 -15.32 -0.58 4.69
CA PHE A 364 -15.01 0.81 4.46
C PHE A 364 -13.89 0.95 3.44
N LEU A 365 -13.98 1.98 2.62
CA LEU A 365 -13.03 2.32 1.57
C LEU A 365 -12.30 3.59 1.99
N ILE A 366 -11.01 3.67 1.67
CA ILE A 366 -10.17 4.82 1.93
C ILE A 366 -9.60 5.30 0.61
N ASP A 367 -9.93 6.54 0.23
CA ASP A 367 -9.31 7.19 -0.93
C ASP A 367 -8.01 7.87 -0.51
N CYS A 368 -6.94 7.71 -1.28
CA CYS A 368 -5.62 8.30 -1.02
C CYS A 368 -5.26 9.30 -2.13
N PRO A 369 -4.58 10.42 -1.82
CA PRO A 369 -3.94 11.23 -2.87
C PRO A 369 -3.00 10.37 -3.73
N GLY A 370 -2.80 10.76 -4.98
CA GLY A 370 -1.82 10.11 -5.85
C GLY A 370 -0.40 10.35 -5.37
N VAL A 371 0.39 9.27 -5.28
CA VAL A 371 1.78 9.32 -4.84
C VAL A 371 2.68 9.00 -6.01
N VAL A 372 3.77 9.75 -6.13
CA VAL A 372 4.80 9.55 -7.14
C VAL A 372 6.07 9.17 -6.42
N TYR A 373 6.73 8.14 -6.93
CA TYR A 373 7.95 7.61 -6.36
C TYR A 373 9.13 8.12 -7.17
N GLN A 374 10.27 8.32 -6.51
CA GLN A 374 11.52 8.70 -7.17
C GLN A 374 12.06 7.47 -7.90
N ASN A 375 11.54 7.24 -9.10
CA ASN A 375 12.16 6.38 -10.09
C ASN A 375 13.07 7.25 -10.97
N ASN A 376 14.01 6.62 -11.68
CA ASN A 376 14.82 7.28 -12.73
C ASN A 376 13.97 7.57 -13.99
N ASP A 377 12.77 8.12 -13.81
CA ASP A 377 11.86 8.51 -14.87
C ASP A 377 12.32 9.84 -15.48
N SER A 378 12.28 9.93 -16.81
CA SER A 378 12.50 11.18 -17.53
C SER A 378 11.38 12.20 -17.23
N GLU A 379 11.62 13.49 -17.50
CA GLU A 379 10.58 14.52 -17.36
C GLU A 379 9.36 14.21 -18.24
N THR A 380 9.63 13.79 -19.47
CA THR A 380 8.61 13.36 -20.43
C THR A 380 7.77 12.21 -19.89
N ASP A 381 8.37 11.21 -19.23
CA ASP A 381 7.61 10.12 -18.60
C ASP A 381 6.66 10.61 -17.51
N ILE A 382 7.09 11.56 -16.68
CA ILE A 382 6.27 12.14 -15.62
C ILE A 382 5.07 12.90 -16.21
N VAL A 383 5.27 13.64 -17.31
CA VAL A 383 4.19 14.33 -18.05
C VAL A 383 3.21 13.34 -18.65
N LEU A 384 3.71 12.30 -19.35
CA LEU A 384 2.90 11.30 -20.03
C LEU A 384 2.12 10.41 -19.07
N LYS A 385 2.68 10.10 -17.89
CA LYS A 385 1.98 9.41 -16.79
C LYS A 385 0.90 10.29 -16.13
N GLY A 386 0.83 11.58 -16.47
CA GLY A 386 -0.21 12.50 -16.01
C GLY A 386 -0.05 12.96 -14.57
N VAL A 387 1.18 13.03 -14.07
CA VAL A 387 1.49 13.56 -12.73
C VAL A 387 1.37 15.08 -12.70
N VAL A 388 1.79 15.72 -13.79
CA VAL A 388 1.92 17.17 -13.90
C VAL A 388 0.72 17.76 -14.65
N ARG A 389 0.35 18.99 -14.28
CA ARG A 389 -0.70 19.74 -14.97
C ARG A 389 -0.12 20.34 -16.26
N VAL A 390 -0.58 19.83 -17.39
CA VAL A 390 -0.16 20.25 -18.74
C VAL A 390 -0.34 21.75 -18.99
N THR A 391 -1.36 22.38 -18.37
CA THR A 391 -1.61 23.83 -18.49
C THR A 391 -0.42 24.68 -18.07
N ASN A 392 0.33 24.23 -17.07
CA ASN A 392 1.44 24.99 -16.46
C ASN A 392 2.79 24.68 -17.11
N LEU A 393 2.81 23.82 -18.14
CA LEU A 393 4.03 23.43 -18.83
C LEU A 393 4.39 24.54 -19.82
N GLU A 394 5.60 25.10 -19.73
CA GLU A 394 6.05 26.15 -20.64
C GLU A 394 6.52 25.52 -21.96
N ASP A 395 7.43 24.54 -21.88
CA ASP A 395 8.00 23.85 -23.05
C ASP A 395 7.26 22.56 -23.40
N ALA A 396 5.95 22.69 -23.65
CA ALA A 396 5.10 21.52 -23.94
C ALA A 396 5.48 20.78 -25.24
N SER A 397 6.14 21.46 -26.20
CA SER A 397 6.56 20.91 -27.49
C SER A 397 7.61 19.81 -27.37
N GLU A 398 8.54 19.91 -26.43
CA GLU A 398 9.66 18.97 -26.26
C GLU A 398 9.22 17.54 -25.94
N HIS A 399 8.02 17.39 -25.35
CA HIS A 399 7.47 16.09 -24.98
C HIS A 399 6.73 15.38 -26.12
N ILE A 400 6.50 16.07 -27.24
CA ILE A 400 5.68 15.54 -28.36
C ILE A 400 6.45 14.48 -29.15
N GLY A 401 7.76 14.63 -29.33
CA GLY A 401 8.59 13.62 -30.00
C GLY A 401 8.41 12.21 -29.41
N GLU A 402 8.34 12.08 -28.08
CA GLU A 402 8.11 10.78 -27.41
C GLU A 402 6.68 10.27 -27.60
N VAL A 403 5.67 11.15 -27.67
CA VAL A 403 4.29 10.75 -28.00
C VAL A 403 4.23 10.16 -29.40
N LEU A 404 4.85 10.82 -30.38
CA LEU A 404 4.89 10.35 -31.77
C LEU A 404 5.63 9.02 -31.90
N ARG A 405 6.67 8.80 -31.09
CA ARG A 405 7.41 7.52 -31.04
C ARG A 405 6.61 6.38 -30.42
N ARG A 406 5.83 6.67 -29.38
CA ARG A 406 5.04 5.66 -28.65
C ARG A 406 3.76 5.25 -29.38
N VAL A 407 3.15 6.15 -30.15
CA VAL A 407 1.89 5.91 -30.84
C VAL A 407 2.15 5.47 -32.27
N LYS A 408 1.38 4.48 -32.75
CA LYS A 408 1.42 4.12 -34.17
C LYS A 408 0.93 5.27 -35.05
N LYS A 409 1.68 5.55 -36.12
CA LYS A 409 1.40 6.63 -37.09
C LYS A 409 -0.06 6.63 -37.58
N GLU A 410 -0.60 5.45 -37.89
CA GLU A 410 -1.99 5.25 -38.34
C GLU A 410 -3.05 5.84 -37.37
N HIS A 411 -2.80 5.73 -36.06
CA HIS A 411 -3.74 6.24 -35.04
C HIS A 411 -3.72 7.76 -34.96
N LEU A 412 -2.55 8.36 -35.13
CA LEU A 412 -2.37 9.82 -35.16
C LEU A 412 -2.96 10.43 -36.44
N GLN A 413 -2.71 9.80 -37.60
CA GLN A 413 -3.31 10.20 -38.88
C GLN A 413 -4.84 10.19 -38.79
N ARG A 414 -5.43 9.13 -38.21
CA ARG A 414 -6.88 9.05 -38.00
C ARG A 414 -7.42 10.10 -37.03
N ALA A 415 -6.70 10.36 -35.93
CA ALA A 415 -7.14 11.28 -34.90
C ALA A 415 -7.08 12.75 -35.34
N TYR A 416 -6.05 13.12 -36.10
CA TYR A 416 -5.74 14.51 -36.45
C TYR A 416 -5.94 14.84 -37.92
N LYS A 417 -6.19 13.85 -38.79
CA LYS A 417 -6.35 14.00 -40.24
C LYS A 417 -5.13 14.65 -40.92
N ILE A 418 -3.94 14.33 -40.42
CA ILE A 418 -2.65 14.71 -40.99
C ILE A 418 -2.12 13.50 -41.75
N GLU A 419 -1.70 13.69 -43.00
CA GLU A 419 -1.22 12.59 -43.85
C GLU A 419 0.17 12.12 -43.43
N ASP A 420 1.15 13.02 -43.42
CA ASP A 420 2.52 12.70 -43.04
C ASP A 420 3.21 13.90 -42.38
N TRP A 421 4.25 13.62 -41.60
CA TRP A 421 5.11 14.60 -40.96
C TRP A 421 6.55 14.08 -40.94
N VAL A 422 7.51 14.99 -41.11
CA VAL A 422 8.94 14.66 -41.07
C VAL A 422 9.45 14.66 -39.64
N ASP A 423 9.07 15.69 -38.88
CA ASP A 423 9.55 15.95 -37.53
C ASP A 423 8.39 16.30 -36.59
N ASP A 424 8.65 16.30 -35.28
CA ASP A 424 7.66 16.67 -34.27
C ASP A 424 7.18 18.12 -34.42
N ASN A 425 8.08 19.03 -34.80
CA ASN A 425 7.75 20.42 -35.10
C ASN A 425 6.86 20.55 -36.35
N ASP A 426 7.15 19.78 -37.41
CA ASP A 426 6.35 19.76 -38.63
C ASP A 426 4.92 19.26 -38.32
N PHE A 427 4.81 18.19 -37.54
CA PHE A 427 3.51 17.69 -37.06
C PHE A 427 2.72 18.77 -36.31
N LEU A 428 3.37 19.50 -35.39
CA LEU A 428 2.73 20.57 -34.61
C LEU A 428 2.32 21.77 -35.49
N VAL A 429 3.13 22.14 -36.49
CA VAL A 429 2.80 23.22 -37.44
C VAL A 429 1.57 22.87 -38.26
N GLN A 430 1.54 21.66 -38.83
CA GLN A 430 0.39 21.17 -39.60
C GLN A 430 -0.87 21.08 -38.73
N LEU A 431 -0.73 20.59 -37.50
CA LEU A 431 -1.86 20.50 -36.56
C LEU A 431 -2.37 21.88 -36.14
N SER A 432 -1.49 22.85 -35.93
CA SER A 432 -1.86 24.21 -35.57
C SER A 432 -2.64 24.90 -36.67
N LYS A 433 -2.23 24.72 -37.94
CA LYS A 433 -2.92 25.24 -39.13
C LYS A 433 -4.31 24.61 -39.30
N THR A 434 -4.42 23.30 -39.17
CA THR A 434 -5.70 22.59 -39.31
C THR A 434 -6.68 22.90 -38.20
N THR A 435 -6.20 23.15 -36.97
CA THR A 435 -7.04 23.48 -35.82
C THR A 435 -7.27 24.98 -35.60
N GLY A 436 -6.63 25.83 -36.40
CA GLY A 436 -6.74 27.30 -36.31
C GLY A 436 -6.08 27.89 -35.07
N LYS A 437 -5.10 27.19 -34.47
CA LYS A 437 -4.32 27.67 -33.32
C LYS A 437 -3.12 28.49 -33.81
N LEU A 438 -3.41 29.73 -34.18
CA LEU A 438 -2.43 30.68 -34.69
C LEU A 438 -2.30 31.87 -33.75
N LEU A 439 -1.07 32.34 -33.55
CA LEU A 439 -0.74 33.60 -32.90
C LEU A 439 -1.07 34.78 -33.83
N ARG A 440 -0.97 35.99 -33.26
CA ARG A 440 -1.10 37.22 -34.03
C ARG A 440 -0.03 37.25 -35.13
N GLY A 441 -0.44 37.50 -36.37
CA GLY A 441 0.45 37.44 -37.54
C GLY A 441 0.38 36.13 -38.32
N GLY A 442 -0.44 35.17 -37.88
CA GLY A 442 -0.62 33.89 -38.59
C GLY A 442 0.45 32.84 -38.28
N GLU A 443 1.30 33.10 -37.30
CA GLU A 443 2.32 32.15 -36.83
C GLU A 443 1.67 30.98 -36.05
N PRO A 444 2.05 29.73 -36.31
CA PRO A 444 1.56 28.57 -35.55
C PRO A 444 1.90 28.62 -34.05
N ASP A 445 0.90 28.41 -33.17
CA ASP A 445 1.12 28.29 -31.73
C ASP A 445 1.47 26.83 -31.35
N LEU A 446 2.77 26.52 -31.37
CA LEU A 446 3.26 25.17 -31.07
C LEU A 446 2.96 24.74 -29.64
N THR A 447 3.08 25.63 -28.66
CA THR A 447 2.90 25.32 -27.24
C THR A 447 1.44 24.97 -26.93
N THR A 448 0.48 25.75 -27.42
CA THR A 448 -0.95 25.46 -27.19
C THR A 448 -1.37 24.17 -27.90
N THR A 449 -0.88 23.95 -29.11
CA THR A 449 -1.14 22.72 -29.87
C THR A 449 -0.52 21.50 -29.18
N ALA A 450 0.69 21.61 -28.67
CA ALA A 450 1.34 20.55 -27.89
C ALA A 450 0.56 20.23 -26.61
N LYS A 451 0.10 21.24 -25.86
CA LYS A 451 -0.76 21.06 -24.68
C LYS A 451 -2.06 20.32 -25.03
N MET A 452 -2.67 20.62 -26.17
CA MET A 452 -3.85 19.93 -26.66
C MET A 452 -3.56 18.45 -26.92
N VAL A 453 -2.45 18.12 -27.59
CA VAL A 453 -2.03 16.73 -27.85
C VAL A 453 -1.77 15.97 -26.55
N LEU A 454 -1.06 16.59 -25.58
CA LEU A 454 -0.81 15.98 -24.27
C LEU A 454 -2.10 15.74 -23.47
N HIS A 455 -3.09 16.62 -23.58
CA HIS A 455 -4.41 16.39 -23.00
C HIS A 455 -5.15 15.22 -23.67
N ASP A 456 -5.09 15.12 -24.99
CA ASP A 456 -5.68 14.04 -25.76
C ASP A 456 -5.03 12.68 -25.43
N TRP A 457 -3.71 12.67 -25.17
CA TRP A 457 -2.97 11.51 -24.63
C TRP A 457 -3.47 11.10 -23.24
N GLN A 458 -3.56 12.06 -22.30
CA GLN A 458 -3.99 11.76 -20.93
C GLN A 458 -5.44 11.28 -20.85
N ARG A 459 -6.31 11.78 -21.74
CA ARG A 459 -7.71 11.38 -21.86
C ARG A 459 -7.91 10.05 -22.60
N GLY A 460 -6.88 9.54 -23.27
CA GLY A 460 -6.96 8.30 -24.04
C GLY A 460 -7.67 8.45 -25.39
N LYS A 461 -7.75 9.67 -25.94
CA LYS A 461 -8.26 9.89 -27.31
C LYS A 461 -7.29 9.31 -28.34
N ILE A 462 -5.99 9.42 -28.04
CA ILE A 462 -4.95 8.73 -28.79
C ILE A 462 -4.70 7.37 -28.13
N PRO A 463 -4.92 6.25 -28.85
CA PRO A 463 -4.71 4.92 -28.29
C PRO A 463 -3.22 4.61 -28.16
N PHE A 464 -2.82 4.18 -26.96
CA PHE A 464 -1.47 3.73 -26.63
C PHE A 464 -1.52 2.67 -25.55
N PHE A 465 -0.65 1.67 -25.66
CA PHE A 465 -0.37 0.72 -24.59
C PHE A 465 1.02 0.09 -24.77
N VAL A 466 1.64 -0.27 -23.66
CA VAL A 466 2.85 -1.09 -23.63
C VAL A 466 2.45 -2.56 -23.73
N PRO A 467 2.99 -3.33 -24.69
CA PRO A 467 2.68 -4.74 -24.80
C PRO A 467 3.19 -5.50 -23.55
N PRO A 468 2.45 -6.49 -23.05
CA PRO A 468 2.95 -7.35 -21.99
C PRO A 468 4.20 -8.10 -22.46
N PRO A 469 5.13 -8.45 -21.55
CA PRO A 469 6.29 -9.25 -21.92
C PRO A 469 5.83 -10.55 -22.57
N GLN A 470 6.29 -10.80 -23.79
CA GLN A 470 6.04 -12.05 -24.49
C GLN A 470 6.70 -13.16 -23.68
N GLN A 471 5.90 -14.06 -23.15
CA GLN A 471 6.44 -15.31 -22.60
C GLN A 471 6.89 -16.11 -23.83
N GLY A 472 8.17 -16.43 -23.90
CA GLY A 472 8.67 -17.34 -24.94
C GLY A 472 7.80 -18.60 -24.99
N GLU A 473 7.53 -19.10 -26.18
CA GLU A 473 6.78 -20.33 -26.44
C GLU A 473 7.48 -21.60 -25.92
N ASP A 474 8.49 -21.49 -25.06
CA ASP A 474 9.12 -22.62 -24.38
C ASP A 474 8.50 -22.82 -22.98
N GLY A 475 7.28 -23.34 -23.00
CA GLY A 475 6.58 -23.88 -21.85
C GLY A 475 5.21 -24.35 -22.32
N PRO A 476 4.85 -25.64 -22.17
CA PRO A 476 3.63 -26.15 -22.75
C PRO A 476 2.45 -25.31 -22.28
N SER A 477 1.64 -24.89 -23.25
CA SER A 477 0.38 -24.20 -23.05
C SER A 477 -0.53 -25.06 -22.18
N GLU A 478 -0.51 -24.84 -20.87
CA GLU A 478 -1.67 -25.13 -20.04
C GLU A 478 -2.76 -24.13 -20.43
N THR A 479 -3.57 -24.57 -21.39
CA THR A 479 -4.95 -24.15 -21.54
C THR A 479 -5.60 -24.22 -20.17
N ILE A 480 -5.94 -23.05 -19.62
CA ILE A 480 -6.87 -22.96 -18.49
C ILE A 480 -8.24 -23.36 -19.05
N GLU A 481 -8.51 -24.65 -19.04
CA GLU A 481 -9.86 -25.19 -19.26
C GLU A 481 -10.77 -24.77 -18.10
N PRO A 482 -12.08 -24.59 -18.34
CA PRO A 482 -13.02 -24.39 -17.27
C PRO A 482 -12.96 -25.59 -16.34
N VAL A 483 -12.94 -25.34 -15.03
CA VAL A 483 -12.89 -26.34 -13.96
C VAL A 483 -14.02 -27.36 -14.15
N GLU A 484 -13.75 -28.41 -14.91
CA GLU A 484 -14.40 -29.70 -14.75
C GLU A 484 -13.86 -30.30 -13.46
N LYS A 485 -14.78 -30.91 -12.71
CA LYS A 485 -14.46 -31.61 -11.47
C LYS A 485 -13.58 -32.81 -11.82
N SER A 486 -12.28 -32.63 -11.79
CA SER A 486 -11.33 -33.73 -11.69
C SER A 486 -10.98 -33.93 -10.22
N ASP A 487 -11.36 -35.09 -9.73
CA ASP A 487 -10.97 -35.65 -8.45
C ASP A 487 -9.45 -35.88 -8.46
N GLU A 488 -8.66 -34.92 -7.97
CA GLU A 488 -7.26 -35.15 -7.61
C GLU A 488 -7.12 -35.31 -6.09
N GLU A 489 -7.03 -36.58 -5.74
CA GLU A 489 -6.37 -37.22 -4.61
C GLU A 489 -5.52 -36.29 -3.70
N GLY A 490 -6.06 -36.04 -2.50
CA GLY A 490 -5.42 -36.59 -1.31
C GLY A 490 -3.99 -36.14 -0.98
N VAL A 491 -3.65 -34.85 -1.08
CA VAL A 491 -2.52 -34.31 -0.29
C VAL A 491 -2.93 -34.37 1.19
N SER A 492 -2.62 -35.52 1.80
CA SER A 492 -2.76 -35.91 3.21
C SER A 492 -3.33 -34.82 4.12
N SER A 493 -4.64 -34.93 4.37
CA SER A 493 -5.34 -34.23 5.46
C SER A 493 -4.58 -34.38 6.79
N ASP A 494 -3.86 -35.49 6.98
CA ASP A 494 -3.04 -35.75 8.15
C ASP A 494 -1.83 -34.81 8.27
N ARG A 495 -1.15 -34.43 7.17
CA ARG A 495 0.00 -33.50 7.23
C ARG A 495 -0.46 -32.09 7.61
N THR A 496 -1.61 -31.65 7.11
CA THR A 496 -2.24 -30.36 7.44
C THR A 496 -2.82 -30.34 8.85
N ALA A 497 -3.40 -31.46 9.31
CA ALA A 497 -3.87 -31.63 10.67
C ALA A 497 -2.70 -31.71 11.68
N ALA A 498 -1.63 -32.43 11.34
CA ALA A 498 -0.41 -32.53 12.14
C ALA A 498 0.28 -31.17 12.27
N ALA A 499 0.29 -30.39 11.19
CA ALA A 499 0.72 -29.01 11.17
C ALA A 499 -0.08 -28.09 12.08
N MET A 500 -1.41 -28.09 11.95
CA MET A 500 -2.27 -27.32 12.86
C MET A 500 -2.09 -27.77 14.31
N LYS A 501 -1.84 -29.07 14.56
CA LYS A 501 -1.57 -29.62 15.88
C LYS A 501 -0.20 -29.17 16.42
N ALA A 502 0.84 -29.14 15.60
CA ALA A 502 2.16 -28.62 15.96
C ALA A 502 2.11 -27.11 16.23
N ILE A 503 1.46 -26.33 15.36
CA ILE A 503 1.23 -24.90 15.58
C ILE A 503 0.38 -24.66 16.83
N ALA A 504 -0.66 -25.46 17.07
CA ALA A 504 -1.46 -25.38 18.28
C ALA A 504 -0.65 -25.77 19.53
N GLY A 505 0.24 -26.76 19.42
CA GLY A 505 1.21 -27.15 20.44
C GLY A 505 2.15 -25.99 20.80
N ILE A 506 2.74 -25.35 19.79
CA ILE A 506 3.57 -24.14 19.94
C ILE A 506 2.77 -22.98 20.56
N ILE A 507 1.55 -22.72 20.10
CA ILE A 507 0.71 -21.65 20.67
C ILE A 507 0.30 -21.97 22.12
N SER A 508 0.08 -23.25 22.43
CA SER A 508 -0.29 -23.72 23.76
C SER A 508 0.90 -23.77 24.72
N SER A 509 2.11 -24.08 24.23
CA SER A 509 3.35 -24.06 25.00
C SER A 509 3.83 -22.63 25.28
N GLN A 510 3.41 -21.66 24.46
CA GLN A 510 3.56 -20.22 24.71
C GLN A 510 2.61 -19.71 25.81
N GLN A 511 2.41 -20.47 26.89
CA GLN A 511 1.54 -20.08 28.00
C GLN A 511 1.77 -18.62 28.38
N GLN A 512 0.75 -17.78 28.16
CA GLN A 512 0.64 -16.53 28.89
C GLN A 512 0.42 -16.92 30.34
N MET A 513 1.51 -17.02 31.10
CA MET A 513 1.46 -17.02 32.55
C MET A 513 0.61 -15.81 32.94
N ASN A 514 -0.57 -16.06 33.50
CA ASN A 514 -1.46 -15.02 33.95
C ASN A 514 -0.80 -14.43 35.19
N VAL A 515 0.07 -13.44 34.99
CA VAL A 515 0.56 -12.60 36.08
C VAL A 515 -0.67 -11.85 36.58
N PRO A 516 -1.03 -11.95 37.86
CA PRO A 516 -2.09 -11.12 38.41
C PRO A 516 -1.59 -9.67 38.40
N CYS A 517 -1.80 -8.95 37.29
CA CYS A 517 -1.86 -7.50 37.39
C CYS A 517 -3.12 -7.20 38.21
N GLN A 518 -2.96 -6.50 39.33
CA GLN A 518 -4.10 -5.94 40.06
C GLN A 518 -5.06 -5.33 39.05
N LYS A 519 -6.32 -5.78 39.09
CA LYS A 519 -7.38 -5.20 38.26
C LYS A 519 -7.40 -3.70 38.56
N GLU A 520 -7.34 -2.89 37.50
CA GLU A 520 -7.48 -1.44 37.60
C GLU A 520 -8.58 -1.04 38.57
N PHE A 521 -8.25 -0.06 39.42
CA PHE A 521 -9.09 0.71 40.34
C PHE A 521 -10.57 0.75 39.92
N GLY A 522 -11.32 -0.22 40.43
CA GLY A 522 -12.74 -0.07 40.67
C GLY A 522 -12.89 -0.01 42.19
N VAL A 523 -13.23 1.17 42.71
CA VAL A 523 -13.66 1.36 44.09
C VAL A 523 -14.62 0.24 44.44
N THR A 524 -14.20 -0.64 45.35
CA THR A 524 -15.05 -1.65 45.93
C THR A 524 -16.09 -0.94 46.79
N ASN A 525 -17.35 -1.40 46.78
CA ASN A 525 -18.43 -0.78 47.54
C ASN A 525 -18.15 -0.72 49.06
N GLU A 526 -17.16 -1.46 49.56
CA GLU A 526 -16.70 -1.41 50.95
C GLU A 526 -16.00 -0.08 51.32
N ASP A 527 -15.43 0.65 50.35
CA ASP A 527 -14.77 1.94 50.62
C ASP A 527 -15.75 3.12 50.70
N ILE A 528 -17.01 2.93 50.31
CA ILE A 528 -18.05 3.99 50.32
C ILE A 528 -18.85 3.95 51.64
N GLU A 529 -19.05 2.77 52.24
CA GLU A 529 -19.78 2.63 53.52
C GLU A 529 -19.00 3.17 54.72
N GLY A 530 -17.67 3.27 54.64
CA GLY A 530 -16.83 3.84 55.70
C GLY A 530 -16.83 5.37 55.78
N ALA A 531 -17.27 6.08 54.74
CA ALA A 531 -17.23 7.55 54.68
C ALA A 531 -18.56 8.22 55.09
N GLU A 532 -19.67 7.46 55.19
CA GLU A 532 -20.96 7.99 55.65
C GLU A 532 -21.16 7.91 57.18
N GLN A 533 -20.18 7.42 57.95
CA GLN A 533 -20.24 7.39 59.43
C GLN A 533 -19.37 8.44 60.13
N SER A 534 -18.79 9.37 59.37
CA SER A 534 -18.00 10.47 59.93
C SER A 534 -18.28 11.81 59.23
N GLU A 535 -19.52 12.27 59.30
CA GLU A 535 -19.91 13.69 59.31
C GLU A 535 -21.01 13.92 60.36
#